data_AF-A0A812HL69-F1
#
_entry.id   AF-A0A812HL69-F1
#
_cell.length_a   1.000
_cell.length_b   1.000
_cell.length_c   1.000
_cell.angle_alpha   90.00
_cell.angle_beta   90.00
_cell.angle_gamma   90.00
#
_symmetry.space_group_name_H-M   'P 1'
#
loop_
_entity.id
_entity.type
_entity.pdbx_description
1 polymer ?
#
loop_
_entity_poly.entity_id
_entity_poly.type
_entity_poly.pdbx_seq_one_letter_code
_entity_poly.pdbx_strand_id
1 'polypeptide(L)' 'MTSEPINNAEDAMRIIGYYERRWLIEDFHKVWKSEGTDVESLRLQSKGNLERLSVIYAFVATRLLATFH' A
#
# COMPACT_ATOMS: atom_id res chain seq x y z
N MET A 1 -1.69 11.38 16.81
CA MET A 1 -2.96 11.98 17.28
C MET A 1 -4.10 11.33 16.52
N THR A 2 -5.27 11.16 17.15
CA THR A 2 -6.47 10.52 16.56
C THR A 2 -7.69 11.41 16.79
N SER A 3 -8.65 11.38 15.87
CA SER A 3 -9.97 12.01 16.03
C SER A 3 -10.98 11.11 16.74
N GLU A 4 -10.65 9.83 16.90
CA GLU A 4 -11.49 8.85 17.59
C GLU A 4 -11.57 9.16 19.10
N PRO A 5 -12.75 9.12 19.73
CA PRO A 5 -12.88 9.29 21.16
C PRO A 5 -12.25 8.11 21.93
N ILE A 6 -11.70 8.39 23.11
CA ILE A 6 -11.09 7.38 24.00
C ILE A 6 -11.75 7.51 25.38
N ASN A 7 -12.75 6.69 25.64
CA ASN A 7 -13.48 6.71 26.91
C ASN A 7 -13.06 5.57 27.85
N ASN A 8 -12.49 4.50 27.29
CA ASN A 8 -12.06 3.32 28.03
C ASN A 8 -10.84 2.66 27.36
N ALA A 9 -10.32 1.60 27.99
CA ALA A 9 -9.16 0.87 27.49
C ALA A 9 -9.43 0.14 26.15
N GLU A 10 -10.66 -0.32 25.91
CA GLU A 10 -11.03 -0.99 24.66
C GLU A 10 -10.98 -0.03 23.46
N ASP A 11 -11.42 1.22 23.66
CA ASP A 11 -11.30 2.29 22.65
C ASP A 11 -9.83 2.52 22.27
N ALA A 12 -8.94 2.58 23.28
CA ALA A 12 -7.51 2.75 23.05
C ALA A 12 -6.90 1.57 22.28
N MET A 13 -7.25 0.32 22.65
CA MET A 13 -6.78 -0.88 21.96
C MET A 13 -7.26 -0.95 20.50
N ARG A 14 -8.49 -0.51 20.23
CA ARG A 14 -9.01 -0.42 18.86
C ARG A 14 -8.19 0.54 18.00
N ILE A 15 -7.84 1.72 18.54
CA ILE A 15 -7.03 2.72 17.83
C ILE A 15 -5.62 2.20 17.57
N ILE A 16 -5.02 1.50 18.55
CA ILE A 16 -3.73 0.82 18.35
C ILE A 16 -3.83 -0.17 17.19
N GLY A 17 -4.86 -1.04 17.17
CA GLY A 17 -5.08 -1.99 16.10
C GLY A 17 -5.28 -1.35 14.71
N TYR A 18 -5.88 -0.16 14.63
CA TYR A 18 -5.92 0.61 13.37
C TYR A 18 -4.53 1.06 12.94
N TYR A 19 -3.72 1.57 13.87
CA TYR A 19 -2.39 2.09 13.57
C TYR A 19 -1.38 0.99 13.25
N GLU A 20 -1.54 -0.21 13.83
CA GLU A 20 -0.75 -1.39 13.47
C GLU A 20 -0.90 -1.74 11.98
N ARG A 21 -2.10 -1.57 11.42
CA ARG A 21 -2.37 -1.79 9.99
C ARG A 21 -1.71 -0.75 9.06
N ARG A 22 -1.12 0.33 9.61
CA ARG A 22 -0.43 1.34 8.80
C ARG A 22 0.67 0.74 7.92
N TRP A 23 1.35 -0.30 8.40
CA TRP A 23 2.41 -0.99 7.67
C TRP A 23 1.95 -1.62 6.35
N LEU A 24 0.66 -1.90 6.18
CA LEU A 24 0.11 -2.48 4.96
C LEU A 24 0.45 -1.65 3.71
N ILE A 25 0.56 -0.32 3.85
CA ILE A 25 0.94 0.55 2.72
C ILE A 25 2.41 0.37 2.31
N GLU A 26 3.27 0.02 3.27
CA GLU A 26 4.69 -0.23 3.03
C GLU A 26 4.85 -1.57 2.31
N ASP A 27 4.08 -2.59 2.68
CA ASP A 27 4.04 -3.86 1.96
C ASP A 27 3.46 -3.70 0.55
N PHE A 28 2.42 -2.89 0.37
CA PHE A 28 1.98 -2.48 -0.97
C PHE A 28 3.11 -1.86 -1.79
N HIS A 29 3.89 -0.92 -1.22
CA HIS A 29 5.01 -0.32 -1.93
C HIS A 29 6.09 -1.33 -2.30
N LYS A 30 6.39 -2.31 -1.44
CA LYS A 30 7.34 -3.40 -1.77
C LYS A 30 6.85 -4.24 -2.94
N VAL A 31 5.59 -4.69 -2.92
CA VAL A 31 4.99 -5.46 -4.01
C VAL A 31 4.99 -4.67 -5.32
N TRP A 32 4.66 -3.38 -5.26
CA TRP A 32 4.61 -2.52 -6.44
C TRP A 32 6.00 -2.24 -7.03
N LYS A 33 7.00 -1.99 -6.18
CA LYS A 33 8.32 -1.54 -6.62
C LYS A 33 9.29 -2.66 -6.97
N SER A 34 9.25 -3.79 -6.27
CA SER A 34 10.32 -4.79 -6.38
C SER A 34 9.84 -6.25 -6.33
N GLU A 35 8.87 -6.60 -5.49
CA GLU A 35 8.56 -8.02 -5.20
C GLU A 35 7.35 -8.59 -5.96
N GLY A 36 6.59 -7.77 -6.70
CA GLY A 36 5.41 -8.21 -7.44
C GLY A 36 5.29 -7.67 -8.86
N THR A 37 5.48 -6.36 -9.05
CA THR A 37 5.33 -5.74 -10.38
C THR A 37 6.59 -5.07 -10.92
N ASP A 38 7.62 -4.85 -10.09
CA ASP A 38 8.91 -4.27 -10.48
C ASP A 38 8.77 -2.96 -11.30
N VAL A 39 7.90 -2.05 -10.84
CA VAL A 39 7.50 -0.86 -11.63
C VAL A 39 8.68 0.07 -11.94
N GLU A 40 9.73 0.06 -11.11
CA GLU A 40 10.90 0.94 -11.27
C GLU A 40 11.86 0.45 -12.38
N SER A 41 11.71 -0.80 -12.86
CA SER A 41 12.53 -1.33 -13.95
C SER A 41 11.98 -1.02 -15.35
N LEU A 42 10.78 -0.43 -15.43
CA LEU A 42 10.13 -0.05 -16.70
C LEU A 42 11.02 0.91 -17.53
N ARG A 43 11.42 0.48 -18.73
CA ARG A 43 12.27 1.26 -19.67
C ARG A 43 11.47 1.99 -20.75
N LEU A 44 10.34 2.58 -20.38
CA LEU A 44 9.50 3.33 -21.32
C LEU A 44 10.14 4.67 -21.69
N GLN A 45 10.21 4.96 -23.00
CA GLN A 45 10.90 6.14 -23.55
C GLN A 45 10.07 7.43 -23.51
N SER A 46 8.89 7.41 -22.88
CA SER A 46 8.08 8.61 -22.67
C SER A 46 7.53 8.67 -21.25
N LYS A 47 7.57 9.86 -20.65
CA LYS A 47 7.03 10.12 -19.32
C LYS A 47 5.56 9.71 -19.21
N GLY A 48 4.74 10.06 -20.21
CA GLY A 48 3.32 9.73 -20.21
C GLY A 48 3.03 8.24 -20.30
N ASN A 49 3.85 7.45 -21.00
CA ASN A 49 3.71 5.99 -21.00
C ASN A 49 4.11 5.41 -19.65
N LEU A 50 5.19 5.92 -19.05
CA LEU A 50 5.65 5.49 -17.73
C LEU A 50 4.56 5.71 -16.67
N GLU A 51 3.98 6.91 -16.61
CA GLU A 51 2.89 7.23 -15.67
C GLU A 51 1.69 6.31 -15.85
N ARG A 52 1.25 6.07 -17.09
CA ARG A 52 0.13 5.17 -17.38
C ARG A 52 0.39 3.75 -16.91
N LEU A 53 1.56 3.19 -17.24
CA LEU A 53 1.87 1.81 -16.88
C LEU A 53 2.10 1.66 -15.38
N SER A 54 2.71 2.65 -14.73
CA SER A 54 2.88 2.67 -13.27
C SER A 54 1.55 2.62 -12.53
N VAL A 55 0.53 3.33 -13.02
CA VAL A 55 -0.83 3.27 -12.46
C VAL A 55 -1.46 1.89 -12.65
N ILE A 56 -1.32 1.28 -13.84
CA ILE A 56 -1.82 -0.08 -14.08
C ILE A 56 -1.15 -1.08 -13.13
N TYR A 57 0.18 -0.98 -12.95
CA TYR A 57 0.95 -1.85 -12.07
C TYR A 57 0.57 -1.66 -10.61
N ALA A 58 0.16 -0.46 -10.19
CA ALA A 58 -0.36 -0.24 -8.84
C ALA A 58 -1.60 -1.11 -8.56
N PHE A 59 -2.54 -1.20 -9.51
CA PHE A 59 -3.72 -2.08 -9.35
C PHE A 59 -3.36 -3.56 -9.33
N VAL A 60 -2.37 -3.98 -10.13
CA VAL A 60 -1.87 -5.36 -10.10
C VAL A 60 -1.23 -5.66 -8.75
N ALA A 61 -0.39 -4.75 -8.23
CA ALA A 61 0.22 -4.89 -6.91
C ALA A 61 -0.82 -4.99 -5.78
N THR A 62 -1.91 -4.20 -5.84
CA THR A 62 -3.04 -4.33 -4.89
C THR A 62 -3.66 -5.73 -4.93
N ARG A 63 -3.82 -6.31 -6.12
CA ARG A 63 -4.40 -7.67 -6.27
C ARG A 63 -3.46 -8.76 -5.81
N LEU A 64 -2.17 -8.63 -6.09
CA LEU A 64 -1.13 -9.53 -5.58
C LEU A 64 -1.11 -9.52 -4.05
N LEU A 65 -1.07 -8.33 -3.44
CA LEU A 65 -1.09 -8.19 -1.98
C LEU A 65 -2.34 -8.86 -1.35
N ALA A 66 -3.52 -8.69 -1.97
CA ALA A 66 -4.75 -9.33 -1.50
C ALA A 66 -4.81 -10.86 -1.69
N THR A 67 -3.91 -11.44 -2.48
CA THR A 67 -3.85 -12.89 -2.72
C THR A 67 -2.95 -13.59 -1.71
N PHE A 68 -1.93 -12.89 -1.20
CA PHE A 68 -0.94 -13.43 -0.27
C PHE A 68 -1.26 -13.15 1.21
N HIS A 69 -2.39 -12.50 1.50
CA HIS A 69 -2.76 -11.98 2.82
C HIS A 69 -4.17 -12.40 3.22
#